data_AF-A0A7S2ME35-F1
#
_entry.id   AF-A0A7S2ME35-F1
#
_cell.length_a   1.000
_cell.length_b   1.000
_cell.length_c   1.000
_cell.angle_alpha   90.00
_cell.angle_beta   90.00
_cell.angle_gamma   90.00
#
_symmetry.space_group_name_H-M   'P 1'
#
loop_
_entity.id
_entity.type
_entity.pdbx_description
1 polymer ?
#
loop_
_entity_poly.entity_id
_entity_poly.type
_entity_poly.pdbx_seq_one_letter_code
_entity_poly.pdbx_strand_id
1 'polypeptide(L)'
;GMGQGFFSTFFPAVSMVGVVMCTWSLENHYGLALLSASSVSGTGFQGGIASYGAIATNAHKIVHLTTYHSMTRHRSNTCAALGDTTAHAGNTISAINAFSAVFNIAVTLLAQTYTRLGMNYQAVSGAPLSEWSQAGLVT
;
A
#
# COMPACT_ATOMS: atom_id res chain seq x y z
N GLY A 1 -0.20 -19.11 -11.21
CA GLY A 1 0.45 -17.83 -10.86
C GLY A 1 -0.51 -16.66 -10.99
N MET A 2 -0.75 -16.17 -12.20
CA MET A 2 -1.51 -14.93 -12.45
C MET A 2 -2.94 -14.94 -11.88
N GLY A 3 -3.67 -16.05 -12.01
CA GLY A 3 -5.02 -16.18 -11.45
C GLY A 3 -5.07 -15.99 -9.93
N GLN A 4 -4.09 -16.52 -9.19
CA GLN A 4 -4.03 -16.31 -7.75
C GLN A 4 -3.78 -14.83 -7.42
N GLY A 5 -2.86 -14.17 -8.15
CA GLY A 5 -2.61 -12.74 -7.96
C GLY A 5 -3.85 -11.86 -8.14
N PHE A 6 -4.71 -12.19 -9.12
CA PHE A 6 -5.98 -11.48 -9.29
C PHE A 6 -6.95 -11.74 -8.12
N PHE A 7 -7.06 -12.98 -7.66
CA PHE A 7 -7.91 -13.31 -6.51
C PHE A 7 -7.40 -12.72 -5.18
N SER A 8 -6.09 -12.69 -4.94
CA SER A 8 -5.52 -12.18 -3.69
C SER A 8 -5.75 -10.69 -3.48
N THR A 9 -6.06 -9.94 -4.53
CA THR A 9 -6.29 -8.49 -4.46
C THR A 9 -7.70 -8.13 -3.96
N PHE A 10 -8.65 -9.07 -4.05
CA PHE A 10 -10.05 -8.82 -3.68
C PHE A 10 -10.22 -8.47 -2.19
N PHE A 11 -9.70 -9.30 -1.30
CA PHE A 11 -9.86 -9.08 0.16
C PHE A 11 -9.21 -7.77 0.63
N PRO A 12 -7.95 -7.44 0.26
CA PRO A 12 -7.35 -6.15 0.60
C PRO A 12 -8.17 -4.96 0.08
N ALA A 13 -8.65 -5.01 -1.16
CA ALA A 13 -9.42 -3.92 -1.75
C ALA A 13 -10.72 -3.64 -0.97
N VAL A 14 -11.48 -4.69 -0.64
CA VAL A 14 -12.73 -4.56 0.12
C VAL A 14 -12.46 -4.03 1.53
N SER A 15 -11.41 -4.51 2.19
CA SER A 15 -11.05 -4.03 3.53
C SER A 15 -10.71 -2.53 3.53
N MET A 16 -10.01 -2.05 2.50
CA MET A 16 -9.64 -0.64 2.39
C MET A 16 -10.86 0.25 2.17
N VAL A 17 -11.80 -0.15 1.30
CA VAL A 17 -13.06 0.57 1.11
C VAL A 17 -13.82 0.69 2.44
N GLY A 18 -13.89 -0.41 3.21
CA GLY A 18 -14.53 -0.40 4.52
C GLY A 18 -13.90 0.59 5.52
N VAL A 19 -12.56 0.65 5.55
CA VAL A 19 -11.83 1.60 6.41
C VAL A 19 -12.11 3.04 6.00
N VAL A 20 -12.03 3.37 4.71
CA VAL A 20 -12.30 4.72 4.21
C VAL A 20 -13.74 5.15 4.54
N MET A 21 -14.73 4.28 4.32
CA MET A 21 -16.13 4.57 4.62
C MET A 21 -16.37 4.77 6.12
N CYS A 22 -15.75 3.96 6.96
CA CYS A 22 -15.85 4.08 8.41
C CYS A 22 -15.25 5.41 8.89
N THR A 23 -14.03 5.73 8.44
CA THR A 23 -13.35 6.99 8.79
C THR A 23 -14.12 8.21 8.30
N TRP A 24 -14.68 8.16 7.09
CA TRP A 24 -15.52 9.24 6.57
C TRP A 24 -16.75 9.48 7.44
N SER A 25 -17.39 8.42 7.93
CA SER A 25 -18.60 8.51 8.77
C SER A 25 -18.33 9.15 10.14
N LEU A 26 -17.09 9.08 10.65
CA LEU A 26 -16.72 9.62 11.95
C LEU A 26 -16.36 11.12 11.89
N GLU A 27 -15.45 11.51 10.99
CA GLU A 27 -14.87 12.86 10.98
C GLU A 27 -14.74 13.46 9.55
N ASN A 28 -15.45 12.90 8.57
CA ASN A 28 -15.43 13.34 7.16
C ASN A 28 -13.98 13.53 6.64
N HIS A 29 -13.66 14.75 6.21
CA HIS A 29 -12.37 15.11 5.62
C HIS A 29 -11.22 15.13 6.63
N TYR A 30 -11.48 15.46 7.90
CA TYR A 30 -10.45 15.45 8.93
C TYR A 30 -10.03 14.01 9.25
N GLY A 31 -11.01 13.10 9.31
CA GLY A 31 -10.77 11.67 9.46
C GLY A 31 -9.91 11.11 8.32
N LEU A 32 -10.19 11.46 7.06
CA LEU A 32 -9.38 11.04 5.92
C LEU A 32 -7.92 11.54 6.01
N ALA A 33 -7.71 12.76 6.49
CA ALA A 33 -6.36 13.31 6.68
C ALA A 33 -5.58 12.52 7.75
N LEU A 34 -6.25 12.16 8.86
CA LEU A 34 -5.69 11.30 9.92
C LEU A 34 -5.40 9.87 9.42
N LEU A 35 -6.30 9.30 8.61
CA LEU A 35 -6.10 7.98 8.00
C LEU A 35 -4.88 7.96 7.07
N SER A 36 -4.66 9.04 6.32
CA SER A 36 -3.46 9.20 5.51
C SER A 36 -2.19 9.23 6.37
N ALA A 37 -2.19 9.99 7.47
CA ALA A 37 -1.03 10.05 8.36
C ALA A 37 -0.75 8.68 9.01
N SER A 38 -1.80 7.96 9.41
CA SER A 38 -1.69 6.61 9.97
C SER A 38 -1.12 5.60 8.97
N SER A 39 -1.46 5.72 7.69
CA SER A 39 -1.00 4.80 6.63
C SER A 39 0.53 4.75 6.51
N VAL A 40 1.25 5.80 6.93
CA VAL A 40 2.73 5.87 6.85
C VAL A 40 3.41 5.45 8.17
N SER A 41 2.65 5.30 9.26
CA SER A 41 3.20 5.03 10.60
C SER A 41 4.03 3.74 10.70
N GLY A 42 3.65 2.70 9.93
CA GLY A 42 4.32 1.39 9.94
C GLY A 42 5.51 1.27 8.97
N THR A 43 5.96 2.35 8.32
CA THR A 43 6.96 2.28 7.24
C THR A 43 8.30 1.73 7.72
N GLY A 44 8.69 2.02 8.96
CA GLY A 44 9.92 1.48 9.55
C GLY A 44 9.93 -0.05 9.63
N PHE A 45 8.80 -0.66 10.02
CA PHE A 45 8.65 -2.11 10.05
C PHE A 45 8.74 -2.71 8.64
N GLN A 46 8.07 -2.08 7.67
CA GLN A 46 8.08 -2.49 6.26
C GLN A 46 9.49 -2.46 5.65
N GLY A 47 10.27 -1.41 5.95
CA GLY A 47 11.68 -1.34 5.54
C GLY A 47 12.54 -2.42 6.20
N GLY A 48 12.27 -2.73 7.47
CA GLY A 48 12.93 -3.82 8.21
C GLY A 48 12.71 -5.20 7.56
N ILE A 49 11.47 -5.55 7.24
CA ILE A 49 11.14 -6.84 6.60
C ILE A 49 11.67 -6.95 5.17
N ALA A 50 11.68 -5.85 4.41
CA ALA A 50 12.26 -5.82 3.07
C ALA A 50 13.80 -5.99 3.11
N SER A 51 14.48 -5.30 4.02
CA SER A 51 15.93 -5.44 4.21
C SER A 51 16.32 -6.83 4.70
N TYR A 52 15.53 -7.45 5.58
CA TYR A 52 15.71 -8.85 5.98
C TYR A 52 15.72 -9.80 4.78
N GLY A 53 14.75 -9.68 3.86
CA GLY A 53 14.71 -10.53 2.67
C GLY A 53 15.95 -10.39 1.80
N ALA A 54 16.41 -9.15 1.54
CA ALA A 54 17.62 -8.89 0.76
C ALA A 54 18.89 -9.49 1.42
N ILE A 55 19.01 -9.37 2.75
CA ILE A 55 20.13 -9.93 3.51
C ILE A 55 20.09 -11.46 3.49
N ALA A 56 18.93 -12.08 3.73
CA ALA A 56 18.75 -13.53 3.74
C ALA A 56 19.10 -14.16 2.38
N THR A 57 18.71 -13.51 1.27
CA THR A 57 19.01 -13.98 -0.08
C THR A 57 20.50 -13.89 -0.42
N ASN A 58 21.19 -12.82 0.02
CA ASN A 58 22.64 -12.72 -0.15
C ASN A 58 23.41 -13.74 0.70
N ALA A 59 22.98 -13.96 1.95
CA ALA A 59 23.54 -14.99 2.81
C ALA A 59 23.37 -16.39 2.20
N HIS A 60 22.22 -16.67 1.58
CA HIS A 60 21.98 -17.91 0.85
C HIS A 60 22.96 -18.14 -0.28
N LYS A 61 23.16 -17.15 -1.15
CA LYS A 61 24.10 -17.27 -2.28
C LYS A 61 25.52 -17.56 -1.79
N ILE A 62 25.96 -16.91 -0.71
CA ILE A 62 27.27 -17.15 -0.09
C ILE A 62 27.36 -18.59 0.43
N VAL A 63 26.38 -19.05 1.21
CA VAL A 63 26.37 -20.41 1.76
C VAL A 63 26.32 -21.47 0.66
N HIS A 64 25.54 -21.22 -0.40
CA HIS A 64 25.42 -22.13 -1.53
C HIS A 64 26.76 -22.35 -2.24
N LEU A 65 27.58 -21.30 -2.36
CA LEU A 65 28.87 -21.32 -3.06
C LEU A 65 30.05 -21.73 -2.18
N THR A 66 30.01 -21.45 -0.88
CA THR A 66 31.18 -21.62 0.01
C THR A 66 31.12 -22.84 0.91
N THR A 67 29.93 -23.39 1.19
CA THR A 67 29.75 -24.41 2.23
C THR A 67 29.17 -25.71 1.67
N TYR A 68 29.82 -26.85 1.95
CA TYR A 68 29.30 -28.18 1.58
C TYR A 68 28.44 -28.84 2.69
N HIS A 69 28.47 -28.28 3.91
CA HIS A 69 27.72 -28.82 5.04
C HIS A 69 26.20 -28.70 4.84
N SER A 70 25.51 -29.84 4.89
CA SER A 70 24.08 -29.96 4.57
C SER A 70 23.17 -29.15 5.51
N MET A 71 23.47 -29.12 6.81
CA MET A 71 22.66 -28.38 7.79
C MET A 71 22.71 -26.86 7.56
N THR A 72 23.88 -26.30 7.22
CA THR A 72 24.03 -24.86 6.95
C THR A 72 23.29 -24.47 5.68
N ARG A 73 23.37 -25.29 4.62
CA ARG A 73 22.57 -25.10 3.40
C ARG A 73 21.07 -25.18 3.67
N HIS A 74 20.62 -26.15 4.46
CA HIS A 74 19.21 -26.30 4.80
C HIS A 74 18.68 -25.08 5.54
N ARG A 75 19.37 -24.64 6.62
CA ARG A 75 18.99 -23.43 7.38
C ARG A 75 18.97 -22.18 6.51
N SER A 76 19.96 -22.02 5.64
CA SER A 76 20.04 -20.88 4.74
C SER A 76 18.96 -20.89 3.65
N ASN A 77 18.59 -22.07 3.14
CA ASN A 77 17.47 -22.23 2.23
C ASN A 77 16.13 -21.86 2.89
N THR A 78 15.89 -22.32 4.11
CA THR A 78 14.70 -21.95 4.89
C THR A 78 14.65 -20.44 5.14
N CYS A 79 15.77 -19.83 5.51
CA CYS A 79 15.86 -18.38 5.74
C CYS A 79 15.59 -17.57 4.47
N ALA A 80 16.11 -17.99 3.32
CA ALA A 80 15.85 -17.33 2.03
C ALA A 80 14.38 -17.44 1.62
N ALA A 81 13.77 -18.63 1.75
CA ALA A 81 12.35 -18.81 1.44
C ALA A 81 11.43 -17.95 2.32
N LEU A 82 11.77 -17.81 3.61
CA LEU A 82 11.06 -16.91 4.52
C LEU A 82 11.29 -15.45 4.13
N GLY A 83 12.53 -15.09 3.78
CA GLY A 83 12.94 -13.77 3.32
C GLY A 83 12.18 -13.29 2.09
N ASP A 84 12.03 -14.15 1.08
CA ASP A 84 11.29 -13.82 -0.15
C ASP A 84 9.79 -13.57 0.13
N THR A 85 9.17 -14.41 0.96
CA THR A 85 7.76 -14.23 1.36
C THR A 85 7.57 -12.93 2.15
N THR A 86 8.50 -12.63 3.05
CA THR A 86 8.49 -11.46 3.92
C THR A 86 8.75 -10.17 3.14
N ALA A 87 9.67 -10.20 2.17
CA ALA A 87 9.93 -9.09 1.26
C ALA A 87 8.72 -8.83 0.35
N HIS A 88 8.07 -9.87 -0.17
CA HIS A 88 6.85 -9.73 -0.95
C HIS A 88 5.74 -9.06 -0.13
N ALA A 89 5.51 -9.53 1.11
CA ALA A 89 4.55 -8.93 2.02
C ALA A 89 4.85 -7.44 2.30
N GLY A 90 6.12 -7.10 2.56
CA GLY A 90 6.54 -5.71 2.79
C GLY A 90 6.28 -4.80 1.59
N ASN A 91 6.55 -5.29 0.38
CA ASN A 91 6.27 -4.54 -0.86
C ASN A 91 4.77 -4.32 -1.07
N THR A 92 3.93 -5.32 -0.81
CA THR A 92 2.46 -5.18 -0.91
C THR A 92 1.93 -4.15 0.09
N ILE A 93 2.36 -4.22 1.35
CA ILE A 93 1.94 -3.28 2.40
C ILE A 93 2.38 -1.85 2.03
N SER A 94 3.61 -1.69 1.55
CA SER A 94 4.13 -0.38 1.11
C SER A 94 3.31 0.21 -0.04
N ALA A 95 2.95 -0.61 -1.02
CA ALA A 95 2.12 -0.18 -2.15
C ALA A 95 0.71 0.27 -1.70
N ILE A 96 0.07 -0.48 -0.81
CA ILE A 96 -1.26 -0.14 -0.27
C ILE A 96 -1.18 1.16 0.54
N ASN A 97 -0.16 1.32 1.37
CA ASN A 97 0.03 2.52 2.19
C ASN A 97 0.26 3.76 1.33
N ALA A 98 1.08 3.65 0.29
CA ALA A 98 1.32 4.74 -0.65
C ALA A 98 0.03 5.15 -1.37
N PHE A 99 -0.73 4.16 -1.88
CA PHE A 99 -2.02 4.41 -2.53
C PHE A 99 -3.02 5.08 -1.57
N SER A 100 -3.19 4.52 -0.36
CA SER A 100 -4.08 5.04 0.68
C SER A 100 -3.76 6.49 1.03
N ALA A 101 -2.47 6.80 1.27
CA ALA A 101 -2.05 8.13 1.66
C ALA A 101 -2.32 9.17 0.56
N VAL A 102 -1.93 8.86 -0.68
CA VAL A 102 -2.14 9.78 -1.82
C VAL A 102 -3.63 9.98 -2.09
N PHE A 103 -4.42 8.91 -2.11
CA PHE A 103 -5.85 8.98 -2.37
C PHE A 103 -6.57 9.85 -1.32
N ASN A 104 -6.34 9.58 -0.04
CA ASN A 104 -7.00 10.30 1.05
C ASN A 104 -6.57 11.78 1.11
N ILE A 105 -5.29 12.08 0.87
CA ILE A 105 -4.79 13.46 0.78
C ILE A 105 -5.39 14.18 -0.43
N ALA A 106 -5.45 13.53 -1.60
CA ALA A 106 -6.00 14.15 -2.80
C ALA A 106 -7.47 14.56 -2.61
N VAL A 107 -8.28 13.67 -2.02
CA VAL A 107 -9.70 13.96 -1.71
C VAL A 107 -9.83 15.12 -0.71
N THR A 108 -9.02 15.12 0.35
CA THR A 108 -9.08 16.19 1.36
C THR A 108 -8.58 17.52 0.83
N LEU A 109 -7.52 17.54 0.03
CA LEU A 109 -7.02 18.75 -0.64
C LEU A 109 -8.02 19.30 -1.65
N LEU A 110 -8.69 18.44 -2.41
CA LEU A 110 -9.75 18.84 -3.34
C LEU A 110 -10.90 19.53 -2.59
N ALA A 111 -11.32 18.96 -1.46
CA ALA A 111 -12.35 19.61 -0.63
C ALA A 111 -11.88 20.96 -0.05
N GLN A 112 -10.60 21.06 0.33
CA GLN A 112 -10.02 22.32 0.80
C GLN A 112 -9.95 23.37 -0.32
N THR A 113 -9.58 23.00 -1.54
CA THR A 113 -9.53 23.96 -2.67
C THR A 113 -10.93 24.48 -3.02
N TYR A 114 -11.95 23.62 -3.05
CA TYR A 114 -13.35 24.06 -3.23
C TYR A 114 -13.80 25.01 -2.12
N THR A 115 -13.50 24.69 -0.86
CA THR A 115 -13.83 25.55 0.28
C THR A 115 -13.13 26.90 0.19
N ARG A 116 -11.85 26.95 -0.22
CA ARG A 116 -11.09 28.20 -0.39
C ARG A 116 -11.60 29.07 -1.54
N LEU A 117 -12.13 28.47 -2.60
CA LEU A 117 -12.71 29.18 -3.74
C LEU A 117 -14.12 29.71 -3.46
N GLY A 118 -14.67 29.49 -2.24
CA GLY A 118 -16.03 29.92 -1.88
C GLY A 118 -17.13 29.14 -2.63
N MET A 119 -16.77 28.03 -3.29
CA MET A 119 -17.71 27.18 -4.01
C MET A 119 -18.18 26.06 -3.09
N ASN A 120 -19.50 25.87 -2.98
CA ASN A 120 -20.06 24.77 -2.21
C ASN A 120 -19.68 23.43 -2.84
N TYR A 121 -18.94 22.59 -2.11
CA TYR A 121 -18.56 21.24 -2.58
C TYR A 121 -19.79 20.39 -2.97
N GLN A 122 -20.93 20.62 -2.30
CA GLN A 122 -22.19 19.92 -2.59
C GLN A 122 -22.79 20.27 -3.95
N ALA A 123 -22.41 21.39 -4.58
CA ALA A 123 -22.86 21.73 -5.93
C ALA A 123 -22.15 20.89 -7.01
N VAL A 124 -20.99 20.30 -6.69
CA VAL A 124 -20.22 19.41 -7.58
C VAL A 124 -20.56 17.92 -7.30
N SER A 125 -21.15 17.63 -6.14
CA SER A 125 -21.63 16.28 -5.79
C SER A 125 -22.77 15.87 -6.71
N GLY A 126 -22.46 15.05 -7.73
CA GLY A 126 -23.43 14.55 -8.72
C GLY A 126 -23.40 15.28 -10.07
N ALA A 127 -22.51 16.26 -10.28
CA ALA A 127 -22.30 16.85 -11.60
C ALA A 127 -21.52 15.87 -12.50
N PRO A 128 -21.84 15.79 -13.81
CA PRO A 128 -21.05 14.98 -14.74
C PRO A 128 -19.59 15.46 -14.75
N LEU A 129 -18.66 14.51 -14.69
CA LEU A 129 -17.23 14.79 -14.77
C LEU A 129 -16.93 15.57 -16.06
N SER A 130 -16.10 16.62 -15.98
CA SER A 130 -15.68 17.37 -17.17
C SER A 130 -14.92 16.45 -18.13
N GLU A 131 -14.93 16.76 -19.44
CA GLU A 131 -14.21 15.96 -20.45
C GLU A 131 -12.72 15.81 -20.11
N TRP A 132 -12.11 16.85 -19.55
CA TRP A 132 -10.73 16.82 -19.04
C TRP A 132 -10.55 15.85 -17.88
N SER A 133 -11.51 15.79 -16.95
CA SER A 133 -11.48 14.85 -15.83
C SER A 133 -11.76 13.41 -16.27
N GLN A 134 -12.61 13.21 -17.27
CA GLN A 134 -12.86 11.89 -17.85
C GLN A 134 -11.65 11.38 -18.63
N ALA A 135 -11.03 12.25 -19.44
CA ALA A 135 -9.80 11.93 -20.16
C ALA A 135 -8.67 11.54 -19.19
N GLY A 136 -8.52 12.28 -18.08
CA GLY A 136 -7.53 11.98 -17.05
C GLY A 136 -7.80 10.72 -16.23
N LEU A 137 -9.03 10.18 -16.21
CA LEU A 137 -9.37 8.94 -15.50
C LEU A 137 -9.04 7.69 -16.34
N VAL A 138 -9.01 7.82 -17.66
CA VAL A 138 -8.81 6.72 -18.61
C VAL A 138 -7.32 6.56 -18.97
N THR A 139 -6.50 7.60 -18.76
CA THR A 139 -5.04 7.60 -18.90
C THR A 139 -4.33 7.11 -17.65
#